data_AF-K1VAE1-F1
#
_entry.id   AF-K1VAE1-F1
#
_cell.length_a   1.000
_cell.length_b   1.000
_cell.length_c   1.000
_cell.angle_alpha   90.00
_cell.angle_beta   90.00
_cell.angle_gamma   90.00
#
_symmetry.space_group_name_H-M   'P 1'
#
loop_
_entity.id
_entity.type
_entity.pdbx_description
1 polymer ?
#
loop_
_entity_poly.entity_id
_entity_poly.type
_entity_poly.pdbx_seq_one_letter_code
_entity_poly.pdbx_strand_id
1 'polypeptide(L)'
;MPQQITDIKRFLEIARRKDATSARIKKTLVKPTKTVAGAKAKAASKPHTQTKFKIRCSKYLYTLVLHDSEKAEKLKQSLPPGLKVEEFAAKTAPKKKN
;
A
#
# COMPACT_ATOMS: atom_id res chain seq x y z
N MET A 1 -5.84 -0.83 17.20
CA MET A 1 -5.43 -1.98 16.36
C MET A 1 -5.58 -1.62 14.88
N PRO A 2 -4.67 -2.03 13.99
CA PRO A 2 -4.84 -1.83 12.55
C PRO A 2 -5.89 -2.78 11.98
N GLN A 3 -6.56 -2.37 10.90
CA GLN A 3 -7.50 -3.20 10.14
C GLN A 3 -7.12 -3.23 8.66
N GLN A 4 -7.30 -4.38 8.02
CA GLN A 4 -7.12 -4.53 6.58
C GLN A 4 -8.49 -4.44 5.89
N ILE A 5 -8.52 -3.75 4.75
CA ILE A 5 -9.66 -3.67 3.85
C ILE A 5 -9.27 -4.35 2.54
N THR A 6 -10.18 -5.14 1.99
CA THR A 6 -10.03 -5.80 0.69
C THR A 6 -10.72 -5.02 -0.42
N ASP A 7 -11.90 -4.45 -0.15
CA ASP A 7 -12.72 -3.79 -1.15
C ASP A 7 -12.38 -2.31 -1.36
N ILE A 8 -12.20 -1.94 -2.63
CA ILE A 8 -11.85 -0.56 -3.03
C ILE A 8 -13.01 0.41 -2.73
N LYS A 9 -14.26 -0.01 -2.95
CA LYS A 9 -15.45 0.84 -2.68
C LYS A 9 -15.52 1.24 -1.21
N ARG A 10 -15.41 0.24 -0.32
CA ARG A 10 -15.36 0.45 1.14
C ARG A 10 -14.20 1.34 1.56
N PHE A 11 -13.04 1.20 0.91
CA PHE A 11 -11.89 2.06 1.18
C PHE A 11 -12.18 3.54 0.83
N LEU A 12 -12.79 3.81 -0.33
CA LEU A 12 -13.16 5.18 -0.74
C LEU A 12 -14.29 5.79 0.09
N GLU A 13 -15.22 4.98 0.58
CA GLU A 13 -16.20 5.43 1.57
C GLU A 13 -15.52 5.85 2.86
N ILE A 14 -14.54 5.08 3.34
CA ILE A 14 -13.79 5.41 4.55
C ILE A 14 -12.96 6.68 4.38
N ALA A 15 -12.35 6.88 3.21
CA ALA A 15 -11.59 8.10 2.90
C ALA A 15 -12.44 9.38 2.96
N ARG A 16 -13.74 9.27 2.67
CA ARG A 16 -14.70 10.40 2.68
C ARG A 16 -15.35 10.65 4.03
N ARG A 17 -15.10 9.81 5.04
CA ARG A 17 -15.68 10.01 6.37
C ARG A 17 -15.04 11.20 7.07
N LYS A 18 -15.83 11.89 7.89
CA LYS A 18 -15.41 13.03 8.72
C LYS A 18 -14.28 12.72 9.71
N ASP A 19 -14.12 11.45 10.11
CA ASP A 19 -13.10 11.02 11.07
C ASP A 19 -11.78 10.59 10.41
N ALA A 20 -11.70 10.59 9.07
CA ALA A 20 -10.46 10.36 8.34
C ALA A 20 -9.59 11.62 8.38
N THR A 21 -8.40 11.52 8.96
CA THR A 21 -7.50 12.67 9.20
C THR A 21 -6.31 12.71 8.26
N SER A 22 -5.77 11.55 7.89
CA SER A 22 -4.65 11.46 6.96
C SER A 22 -4.64 10.15 6.19
N ALA A 23 -4.09 10.20 4.98
CA ALA A 23 -3.77 9.03 4.19
C ALA A 23 -2.25 8.93 4.02
N ARG A 24 -1.71 7.72 4.17
CA ARG A 24 -0.31 7.40 3.88
C ARG A 24 -0.25 6.37 2.78
N ILE A 25 0.52 6.64 1.73
CA ILE A 25 0.72 5.72 0.61
C ILE A 25 2.14 5.16 0.72
N LYS A 26 2.26 3.86 0.92
CA LYS A 26 3.56 3.17 0.98
C LYS A 26 3.76 2.31 -0.26
N LYS A 27 4.71 2.68 -1.11
CA LYS A 27 5.17 1.84 -2.24
C LYS A 27 6.32 0.95 -1.79
N THR A 28 6.25 -0.34 -2.09
CA THR A 28 7.27 -1.33 -1.71
C THR A 28 7.54 -2.25 -2.90
N LEU A 29 8.81 -2.36 -3.30
CA LEU A 29 9.25 -3.36 -4.26
C LEU A 29 9.35 -4.70 -3.53
N VAL A 30 8.46 -5.63 -3.85
CA VAL A 30 8.49 -6.98 -3.30
C VAL A 30 9.34 -7.83 -4.23
N LYS A 31 10.54 -8.19 -3.76
CA LYS A 31 11.37 -9.19 -4.42
C LYS A 31 10.77 -10.57 -4.14
N PRO A 32 10.75 -11.49 -5.11
CA PRO A 32 10.33 -12.86 -4.86
C PRO A 32 11.31 -13.53 -3.89
N THR A 33 10.93 -13.65 -2.62
CA THR A 33 11.69 -14.40 -1.62
C THR A 33 11.40 -15.89 -1.76
N LYS A 34 12.41 -16.68 -2.10
CA LYS A 34 12.36 -18.14 -1.98
C LYS A 34 12.49 -18.52 -0.49
N THR A 35 11.39 -18.70 0.23
CA THR A 35 11.34 -19.30 1.59
C THR A 35 9.91 -19.82 1.82
N VAL A 36 9.61 -21.07 2.17
CA VAL A 36 10.35 -22.29 2.49
C VAL A 36 9.38 -23.47 2.23
N ALA A 37 9.93 -24.61 1.78
CA ALA A 37 9.32 -25.94 1.67
C ALA A 37 8.14 -26.14 0.70
N GLY A 38 8.41 -26.81 -0.43
CA GLY A 38 7.41 -27.65 -1.08
C GLY A 38 6.97 -27.23 -2.49
N ALA A 39 7.76 -27.69 -3.47
CA ALA A 39 7.31 -28.12 -4.80
C ALA A 39 6.95 -27.07 -5.89
N LYS A 40 7.85 -27.09 -6.88
CA LYS A 40 7.68 -26.86 -8.33
C LYS A 40 7.71 -25.41 -8.84
N ALA A 41 8.93 -25.06 -9.19
CA ALA A 41 9.32 -24.00 -10.10
C ALA A 41 8.54 -24.00 -11.42
N LYS A 42 8.15 -22.81 -11.89
CA LYS A 42 8.57 -22.27 -13.19
C LYS A 42 8.22 -20.78 -13.29
N ALA A 43 9.05 -20.07 -14.05
CA ALA A 43 9.06 -18.64 -14.37
C ALA A 43 9.64 -17.71 -13.29
N ALA A 44 10.70 -16.99 -13.68
CA ALA A 44 11.25 -15.84 -12.99
C ALA A 44 10.13 -14.82 -12.72
N SER A 45 9.51 -14.85 -11.53
CA SER A 45 8.47 -13.89 -11.18
C SER A 45 9.12 -12.51 -11.12
N LYS A 46 8.79 -11.65 -12.09
CA LYS A 46 9.28 -10.28 -12.14
C LYS A 46 9.06 -9.60 -10.78
N PRO A 47 10.00 -8.73 -10.33
CA PRO A 47 9.78 -7.94 -9.13
C PRO A 47 8.46 -7.19 -9.26
N HIS A 48 7.64 -7.25 -8.23
CA HIS A 48 6.31 -6.69 -8.27
C HIS A 48 6.18 -5.57 -7.23
N THR A 49 5.55 -4.46 -7.61
CA THR A 49 5.39 -3.29 -6.76
C THR A 49 4.10 -3.42 -5.95
N GLN A 50 4.21 -3.62 -4.64
CA GLN A 50 3.08 -3.57 -3.74
C GLN A 50 2.88 -2.15 -3.21
N THR A 51 1.67 -1.61 -3.38
CA THR A 51 1.27 -0.31 -2.83
C THR A 51 0.29 -0.51 -1.70
N LYS A 52 0.57 0.09 -0.54
CA LYS A 52 -0.33 0.06 0.63
C LYS A 52 -0.90 1.45 0.86
N PHE A 53 -2.22 1.59 0.77
CA PHE A 53 -2.93 2.79 1.14
C PHE A 53 -3.39 2.67 2.58
N LYS A 54 -2.98 3.62 3.43
CA LYS A 54 -3.24 3.59 4.85
C LYS A 54 -4.03 4.83 5.26
N ILE A 55 -5.29 4.69 5.65
CA ILE A 55 -6.10 5.82 6.15
C ILE A 55 -6.08 5.79 7.67
N ARG A 56 -5.71 6.91 8.29
CA ARG A 56 -5.86 7.12 9.72
C ARG A 56 -7.25 7.67 10.00
N CYS A 57 -8.03 6.92 10.77
CA CYS A 57 -9.27 7.39 11.38
C CYS A 57 -9.09 7.54 12.90
N SER A 58 -10.12 7.98 13.62
CA SER A 58 -10.09 8.11 15.08
C SER A 58 -9.69 6.79 15.77
N LYS A 59 -10.40 5.70 15.46
CA LYS A 59 -10.23 4.40 16.15
C LYS A 59 -9.20 3.47 15.49
N TYR A 60 -9.17 3.44 14.16
CA TYR A 60 -8.42 2.44 13.40
C TYR A 60 -7.52 3.07 12.34
N LEU A 61 -6.43 2.38 12.03
CA LEU A 61 -5.68 2.59 10.81
C LEU A 61 -6.14 1.52 9.82
N TYR A 62 -6.78 1.97 8.74
CA TYR A 62 -7.28 1.10 7.69
C TYR A 62 -6.24 0.96 6.59
N THR A 63 -6.02 -0.27 6.13
CA THR A 63 -4.98 -0.58 5.16
C THR A 63 -5.58 -1.30 3.97
N LEU A 64 -5.49 -0.73 2.77
CA LEU A 64 -5.76 -1.42 1.51
C LEU A 64 -4.42 -1.78 0.86
N VAL A 65 -4.24 -3.04 0.51
CA VAL A 65 -3.05 -3.54 -0.18
C VAL A 65 -3.40 -3.76 -1.65
N LEU A 66 -2.67 -3.11 -2.54
CA LEU A 66 -2.84 -3.23 -3.98
C LEU A 66 -1.53 -3.68 -4.62
N HIS A 67 -1.69 -4.59 -5.57
CA HIS A 67 -0.60 -5.20 -6.32
C HIS A 67 -0.43 -4.45 -7.66
N ASP A 68 -1.53 -4.16 -8.34
CA ASP A 68 -1.52 -3.44 -9.61
C ASP A 68 -1.07 -1.96 -9.44
N SER A 69 0.01 -1.57 -10.13
CA SER A 69 0.55 -0.21 -10.09
C SER A 69 -0.33 0.82 -10.80
N GLU A 70 -0.99 0.45 -11.89
CA GLU A 70 -1.84 1.37 -12.65
C GLU A 70 -3.11 1.71 -11.87
N LYS A 71 -3.72 0.70 -11.24
CA LYS A 71 -4.86 0.90 -10.35
C LYS A 71 -4.47 1.71 -9.11
N ALA A 72 -3.24 1.58 -8.62
CA ALA A 72 -2.76 2.36 -7.49
C ALA A 72 -2.69 3.85 -7.82
N GLU A 73 -2.17 4.23 -9.00
CA GLU A 73 -2.14 5.63 -9.42
C GLU A 73 -3.55 6.22 -9.60
N LYS A 74 -4.48 5.46 -10.19
CA LYS A 74 -5.89 5.87 -10.31
C LYS A 74 -6.55 6.03 -8.94
N LEU A 75 -6.28 5.12 -8.01
CA LEU A 75 -6.84 5.19 -6.65
C LEU A 75 -6.29 6.40 -5.88
N LYS A 76 -5.00 6.73 -6.06
CA LYS A 76 -4.39 7.93 -5.49
C LYS A 76 -5.09 9.21 -5.96
N GLN A 77 -5.42 9.31 -7.25
CA GLN A 77 -6.17 10.43 -7.81
C GLN A 77 -7.62 10.49 -7.30
N SER A 78 -8.21 9.35 -6.92
CA SER A 78 -9.58 9.26 -6.42
C SER A 78 -9.72 9.64 -4.94
N LEU A 79 -8.61 9.89 -4.24
CA LEU A 79 -8.65 10.31 -2.83
C LEU A 79 -9.21 11.74 -2.72
N PRO A 80 -10.01 12.02 -1.67
CA PRO A 80 -10.57 13.34 -1.49
C PRO A 80 -9.45 14.39 -1.26
N PRO A 81 -9.46 15.53 -1.99
CA PRO A 81 -8.37 16.51 -1.95
C PRO A 81 -8.22 17.23 -0.60
N GLY A 82 -9.26 17.22 0.24
CA GLY A 82 -9.20 17.74 1.61
C GLY A 82 -8.46 16.84 2.60
N LEU A 83 -8.11 15.61 2.21
CA LEU A 83 -7.40 14.66 3.05
C LEU A 83 -5.89 14.85 2.90
N LYS A 84 -5.16 14.95 4.01
CA LYS A 84 -3.69 15.07 4.00
C LYS A 84 -3.07 13.75 3.52
N VAL A 85 -2.49 13.75 2.32
CA VAL A 85 -1.84 12.58 1.72
C VAL A 85 -0.31 12.67 1.87
N GLU A 86 0.28 11.70 2.56
CA GLU A 86 1.74 11.56 2.69
C GLU A 86 2.24 10.33 1.91
N GLU A 87 3.17 10.53 0.97
CA GLU A 87 3.78 9.44 0.21
C GLU A 87 5.11 9.01 0.82
N PHE A 88 5.21 7.72 1.16
CA PHE A 88 6.43 7.09 1.66
C PHE A 88 6.91 6.04 0.67
N ALA A 89 7.96 6.36 -0.07
CA ALA A 89 8.77 5.32 -0.71
C ALA A 89 9.59 4.62 0.37
N ALA A 90 9.53 3.29 0.43
CA ALA A 90 10.53 2.55 1.19
C ALA A 90 11.89 2.74 0.48
N LYS A 91 12.60 3.83 0.79
CA LYS A 91 13.99 4.00 0.38
C LYS A 91 14.77 2.83 1.01
N THR A 92 15.20 1.88 0.20
CA THR A 92 16.36 1.05 0.53
C THR A 92 17.47 2.01 0.93
N ALA A 93 17.95 1.92 2.17
CA ALA A 93 19.02 2.76 2.68
C ALA A 93 20.19 2.82 1.66
N PRO A 94 20.78 3.98 1.38
CA PRO A 94 22.03 4.02 0.65
C PRO A 94 23.06 3.25 1.47
N LYS A 95 23.62 2.17 0.88
CA LYS A 95 24.77 1.47 1.46
C LYS A 95 25.87 2.50 1.68
N LYS A 96 26.18 2.79 2.95
CA LYS A 96 27.37 3.53 3.35
C LYS A 96 28.57 2.69 2.90
N LYS A 97 29.25 3.15 1.85
CA LYS A 97 30.54 2.60 1.42
C LYS A 97 31.56 3.17 2.40
N ASN A 98 31.98 2.35 3.36
CA ASN A 98 33.24 2.59 4.08
C ASN A 98 34.40 2.26 3.13
#